data_AF-A0A1L8E8M4-F1
#
_entry.id   AF-A0A1L8E8M4-F1
#
_cell.length_a   1.000
_cell.length_b   1.000
_cell.length_c   1.000
_cell.angle_alpha   90.00
_cell.angle_beta   90.00
_cell.angle_gamma   90.00
#
_symmetry.space_group_name_H-M   'P 1'
#
loop_
_entity.id
_entity.type
_entity.pdbx_description
1 polymer ?
#
loop_
_entity_poly.entity_id
_entity_poly.type
_entity_poly.pdbx_seq_one_letter_code
_entity_poly.pdbx_strand_id
1 'polypeptide(L)'
;QNNAKLFVYFTGEKDDKGVSWCPDCNVAGPKVEAAVKEFAGDDATFLTVDVGNRPFWKDMKNPFREDSRLKLMVIPTLIRWKTVIRLEGDQCEKPDLLEMFFNED
;
A
#
# COMPACT_ATOMS: atom_id res chain seq x y z
N GLN A 1 -7.67 12.01 22.41
CA GLN A 1 -8.00 11.16 21.24
C GLN A 1 -6.67 10.83 20.58
N ASN A 2 -6.27 9.56 20.50
CA ASN A 2 -5.01 9.19 19.86
C ASN A 2 -5.14 9.43 18.35
N ASN A 3 -4.44 10.43 17.85
CA ASN A 3 -4.42 10.82 16.44
C ASN A 3 -3.33 10.03 15.69
N ALA A 4 -3.25 8.71 15.93
CA ALA A 4 -2.21 7.85 15.36
C ALA A 4 -2.42 7.71 13.84
N LYS A 5 -1.39 8.04 13.04
CA LYS A 5 -1.44 7.90 11.57
C LYS A 5 -1.47 6.40 11.23
N LEU A 6 -2.47 5.96 10.46
CA LEU A 6 -2.55 4.59 9.94
C LEU A 6 -2.27 4.61 8.44
N PHE A 7 -1.25 3.87 8.02
CA PHE A 7 -0.86 3.68 6.64
C PHE A 7 -1.18 2.24 6.22
N VAL A 8 -1.86 2.08 5.09
CA VAL A 8 -2.30 0.78 4.59
C VAL A 8 -1.71 0.54 3.21
N TYR A 9 -0.90 -0.50 3.09
CA TYR A 9 -0.25 -0.90 1.85
C TYR A 9 -0.90 -2.16 1.30
N PHE A 10 -1.51 -2.06 0.12
CA PHE A 10 -2.14 -3.15 -0.60
C PHE A 10 -1.16 -3.73 -1.62
N THR A 11 -0.93 -5.04 -1.53
CA THR A 11 0.06 -5.76 -2.35
C THR A 11 -0.49 -7.12 -2.78
N GLY A 12 0.10 -7.70 -3.82
CA GLY A 12 -0.25 -9.05 -4.25
C GLY A 12 0.26 -10.07 -3.24
N GLU A 13 -0.55 -11.10 -2.95
CA GLU A 13 -0.17 -12.21 -2.09
C GLU A 13 1.23 -12.75 -2.42
N LYS A 14 2.00 -13.01 -1.36
CA LYS A 14 3.36 -13.53 -1.43
C LYS A 14 3.37 -15.05 -1.31
N ASP A 15 4.31 -15.68 -2.00
CA ASP A 15 4.62 -17.10 -1.82
C ASP A 15 5.42 -17.35 -0.52
N ASP A 16 5.77 -18.61 -0.26
CA ASP A 16 6.56 -19.02 0.91
C ASP A 16 7.97 -18.40 0.96
N LYS A 17 8.43 -17.78 -0.14
CA LYS A 17 9.72 -17.08 -0.23
C LYS A 17 9.56 -15.56 -0.05
N GLY A 18 8.34 -15.09 0.22
CA GLY A 18 8.03 -13.68 0.37
C GLY A 18 7.91 -12.93 -0.97
N VAL A 19 7.84 -13.64 -2.11
CA VAL A 19 7.76 -13.03 -3.45
C VAL A 19 6.31 -12.92 -3.87
N SER A 20 5.87 -11.69 -4.18
CA SER A 20 4.55 -11.44 -4.73
C SER A 20 4.44 -11.95 -6.17
N TRP A 21 3.27 -12.45 -6.56
CA TRP A 21 2.97 -12.73 -7.96
C TRP A 21 2.93 -11.46 -8.83
N CYS A 22 2.88 -10.27 -8.22
CA CYS A 22 2.88 -8.98 -8.90
C CYS A 22 4.31 -8.40 -8.96
N PRO A 23 4.88 -8.21 -10.16
CA PRO A 23 6.23 -7.65 -10.32
C PRO A 23 6.39 -6.28 -9.68
N ASP A 24 5.46 -5.36 -9.91
CA ASP A 24 5.51 -3.98 -9.38
C ASP A 24 5.47 -3.99 -7.83
N CYS A 25 4.71 -4.93 -7.24
CA CYS A 25 4.69 -5.12 -5.79
C CYS A 25 6.06 -5.56 -5.24
N ASN A 26 6.80 -6.40 -5.96
CA ASN A 26 8.15 -6.82 -5.54
C ASN A 26 9.16 -5.67 -5.63
N VAL A 27 8.99 -4.76 -6.59
CA VAL A 27 9.86 -3.59 -6.75
C VAL A 27 9.53 -2.51 -5.72
N ALA A 28 8.25 -2.24 -5.48
CA ALA A 28 7.80 -1.21 -4.55
C ALA A 28 7.93 -1.62 -3.08
N GLY A 29 7.68 -2.89 -2.73
CA GLY A 29 7.62 -3.36 -1.34
C GLY A 29 8.82 -2.94 -0.49
N PRO A 30 10.07 -3.23 -0.89
CA PRO A 30 11.26 -2.83 -0.14
C PRO A 30 11.42 -1.30 0.01
N LYS A 31 10.99 -0.52 -0.99
CA LYS A 31 11.07 0.94 -0.98
C LYS A 31 10.04 1.54 -0.02
N VAL A 32 8.82 1.02 -0.03
CA VAL A 32 7.77 1.40 0.92
C VAL A 32 8.20 1.04 2.34
N GLU A 33 8.74 -0.16 2.56
CA GLU A 33 9.20 -0.56 3.90
C GLU A 33 10.34 0.32 4.41
N ALA A 34 11.29 0.71 3.54
CA ALA A 34 12.34 1.65 3.89
C ALA A 34 11.77 3.02 4.27
N ALA A 35 10.86 3.56 3.45
CA ALA A 35 10.23 4.85 3.70
C ALA A 35 9.39 4.87 4.98
N VAL A 36 8.69 3.78 5.31
CA VAL A 36 7.97 3.65 6.59
C VAL A 36 8.93 3.76 7.77
N LYS A 37 10.08 3.05 7.72
CA LYS A 37 11.08 3.09 8.78
C LYS A 37 11.71 4.47 8.94
N GLU A 38 11.83 5.22 7.85
CA GLU A 38 12.48 6.52 7.84
C GLU A 38 11.54 7.67 8.21
N PHE A 39 10.28 7.63 7.76
CA PHE A 39 9.40 8.81 7.77
C PHE A 39 8.07 8.65 8.53
N ALA A 40 7.60 7.44 8.84
CA ALA A 40 6.24 7.26 9.38
C ALA A 40 6.04 7.82 10.81
N GLY A 41 7.14 7.96 11.58
CA GLY A 41 7.11 8.39 12.98
C GLY A 41 6.69 7.27 13.95
N ASP A 42 7.09 7.39 15.22
CA ASP A 42 6.96 6.33 16.23
C ASP A 42 5.50 6.00 16.61
N ASP A 43 4.59 6.96 16.46
CA ASP A 43 3.16 6.80 16.78
C ASP A 43 2.32 6.30 15.59
N ALA A 44 2.94 5.99 14.46
CA ALA A 44 2.24 5.49 13.28
C ALA A 44 2.09 3.96 13.28
N THR A 45 0.99 3.51 12.69
CA THR A 45 0.75 2.09 12.41
C THR A 45 0.85 1.85 10.92
N PHE A 46 1.63 0.84 10.52
CA PHE A 46 1.71 0.40 9.13
C PHE A 46 1.09 -0.99 8.99
N LEU A 47 0.10 -1.11 8.10
CA LEU A 47 -0.61 -2.34 7.80
C LEU A 47 -0.33 -2.77 6.36
N THR A 48 0.18 -3.98 6.17
CA THR A 48 0.25 -4.61 4.84
C THR A 48 -0.96 -5.51 4.65
N VAL A 49 -1.63 -5.38 3.50
CA VAL A 49 -2.82 -6.15 3.13
C VAL A 49 -2.53 -6.88 1.82
N ASP A 50 -2.57 -8.21 1.89
CA ASP A 50 -2.52 -9.03 0.71
C ASP A 50 -3.90 -9.04 0.06
N VAL A 51 -3.97 -8.65 -1.22
CA VAL A 51 -5.23 -8.67 -1.97
C VAL A 51 -5.64 -10.08 -2.40
N GLY A 52 -4.88 -11.11 -2.00
CA GLY A 52 -5.02 -12.49 -2.43
C GLY A 52 -4.30 -12.79 -3.74
N ASN A 53 -4.64 -13.93 -4.33
CA ASN A 53 -3.99 -14.43 -5.54
C ASN A 53 -4.36 -13.61 -6.80
N ARG A 54 -3.56 -13.80 -7.86
CA ARG A 54 -3.74 -13.09 -9.13
C ARG A 54 -5.12 -13.25 -9.77
N PRO A 55 -5.74 -14.46 -9.83
CA PRO A 55 -7.10 -14.61 -10.34
C PRO A 55 -8.14 -13.80 -9.57
N PHE A 56 -8.09 -13.82 -8.23
CA PHE A 56 -8.99 -13.05 -7.38
C PHE A 56 -8.85 -11.54 -7.64
N TRP A 57 -7.62 -11.03 -7.72
CA TRP A 57 -7.37 -9.61 -7.98
C TRP A 57 -7.89 -9.14 -9.36
N LYS A 58 -7.82 -10.03 -10.36
CA LYS A 58 -8.28 -9.74 -11.73
C LYS A 58 -9.81 -9.67 -11.84
N ASP A 59 -10.54 -10.28 -10.91
CA ASP A 59 -11.99 -10.14 -10.90
C ASP A 59 -12.37 -8.71 -10.53
N MET A 60 -13.04 -8.01 -11.44
CA MET A 60 -13.48 -6.64 -11.22
C MET A 60 -14.55 -6.51 -10.12
N LYS A 61 -15.19 -7.63 -9.75
CA LYS A 61 -16.18 -7.72 -8.67
C LYS A 61 -15.56 -8.09 -7.32
N ASN A 62 -14.23 -8.13 -7.20
CA ASN A 62 -13.62 -8.41 -5.91
C ASN A 62 -13.91 -7.28 -4.89
N PRO A 63 -13.97 -7.59 -3.58
CA PRO A 63 -14.33 -6.62 -2.55
C PRO A 63 -13.43 -5.38 -2.49
N PHE A 64 -12.16 -5.46 -2.87
CA PHE A 64 -11.27 -4.30 -2.87
C PHE A 64 -11.64 -3.27 -3.95
N ARG A 65 -12.12 -3.76 -5.11
CA ARG A 65 -12.55 -2.93 -6.23
C ARG A 65 -13.96 -2.35 -6.01
N GLU A 66 -14.87 -3.14 -5.45
CA GLU A 66 -16.26 -2.72 -5.22
C GLU A 66 -16.44 -1.85 -3.97
N ASP A 67 -15.58 -1.97 -2.95
CA ASP A 67 -15.70 -1.17 -1.73
C ASP A 67 -15.58 0.33 -2.08
N SER A 68 -16.65 1.07 -1.82
CA SER A 68 -16.77 2.48 -2.20
C SER A 68 -15.78 3.41 -1.49
N ARG A 69 -15.19 2.96 -0.37
CA ARG A 69 -14.20 3.69 0.43
C ARG A 69 -12.78 3.43 -0.08
N LEU A 70 -12.52 2.21 -0.57
CA LEU A 70 -11.20 1.82 -1.09
C LEU A 70 -11.06 2.10 -2.59
N LYS A 71 -12.03 1.64 -3.40
CA LYS A 71 -12.02 1.62 -4.87
C LYS A 71 -10.61 1.31 -5.40
N LEU A 72 -10.05 0.19 -4.95
CA LEU A 72 -8.66 -0.17 -5.23
C LEU A 72 -8.54 -0.63 -6.70
N MET A 73 -8.04 0.24 -7.58
CA MET A 73 -7.99 -0.07 -9.01
C MET A 73 -6.68 -0.73 -9.45
N VAL A 74 -5.60 -0.48 -8.72
CA VAL A 74 -4.24 -0.92 -9.03
C VAL A 74 -3.53 -1.37 -7.76
N ILE A 75 -2.59 -2.30 -7.90
CA ILE A 75 -1.59 -2.64 -6.88
C ILE A 75 -0.20 -2.51 -7.51
N PRO A 76 0.84 -2.16 -6.73
CA PRO A 76 0.79 -1.78 -5.32
C PRO A 76 0.01 -0.47 -5.10
N THR A 77 -0.60 -0.30 -3.93
CA THR A 77 -1.22 0.98 -3.54
C THR A 77 -0.97 1.23 -2.07
N LEU A 78 -0.53 2.44 -1.73
CA LEU A 78 -0.32 2.91 -0.36
C LEU A 78 -1.35 3.99 -0.03
N ILE A 79 -2.10 3.84 1.05
CA ILE A 79 -3.17 4.77 1.47
C ILE A 79 -2.90 5.28 2.88
N ARG A 80 -3.06 6.58 3.10
CA ARG A 80 -3.20 7.13 4.45
C ARG A 80 -4.66 7.03 4.86
N TRP A 81 -4.94 6.18 5.86
CA TRP A 81 -6.29 5.76 6.20
C TRP A 81 -7.21 6.94 6.52
N LYS A 82 -8.47 6.87 6.05
CA LYS A 82 -9.50 7.93 6.18
C LYS A 82 -9.13 9.26 5.52
N THR A 83 -8.18 9.28 4.59
CA THR A 83 -7.86 10.46 3.76
C THR A 83 -8.02 10.14 2.28
N VAL A 84 -7.85 11.16 1.43
CA VAL A 84 -7.75 10.98 -0.04
C VAL A 84 -6.33 10.72 -0.52
N ILE A 85 -5.33 10.81 0.37
CA ILE A 85 -3.92 10.71 0.05
C ILE A 85 -3.57 9.24 -0.19
N ARG A 86 -3.09 8.95 -1.40
CA ARG A 86 -2.66 7.62 -1.81
C ARG A 86 -1.59 7.69 -2.91
N LEU A 87 -0.72 6.71 -2.92
CA LEU A 87 0.20 6.42 -4.02
C LEU A 87 -0.22 5.12 -4.68
N GLU A 88 -0.16 5.07 -5.99
CA GLU A 88 -0.66 3.96 -6.80
C GLU A 88 0.38 3.50 -7.83
N GLY A 89 0.53 2.19 -8.00
CA GLY A 89 1.43 1.59 -8.98
C GLY A 89 2.87 2.07 -8.84
N ASP A 90 3.41 2.62 -9.92
CA ASP A 90 4.78 3.13 -10.02
C ASP A 90 5.08 4.28 -9.03
N GLN A 91 4.07 4.98 -8.53
CA GLN A 91 4.24 6.01 -7.51
C GLN A 91 4.79 5.44 -6.21
N CYS A 92 4.45 4.19 -5.88
CA CYS A 92 4.98 3.49 -4.70
C CYS A 92 6.48 3.14 -4.86
N GLU A 93 7.06 3.38 -6.03
CA GLU A 93 8.48 3.11 -6.30
C GLU A 93 9.35 4.36 -6.27
N LYS A 94 8.76 5.55 -6.13
CA LYS A 94 9.43 6.85 -6.24
C LYS A 94 9.77 7.36 -4.84
N PRO A 95 11.06 7.40 -4.44
CA PRO A 95 11.48 7.83 -3.11
C PRO A 95 10.92 9.20 -2.72
N ASP A 96 11.01 10.18 -3.63
CA ASP A 96 10.52 11.54 -3.38
C ASP A 96 9.02 11.57 -3.07
N LEU A 97 8.20 10.74 -3.73
CA LEU A 97 6.77 10.66 -3.46
C LEU A 97 6.47 9.96 -2.13
N LEU A 98 7.26 8.94 -1.78
CA LEU A 98 7.14 8.26 -0.48
C LEU A 98 7.50 9.20 0.67
N GLU A 99 8.59 9.95 0.55
CA GLU A 99 8.98 10.96 1.53
C GLU A 99 7.88 12.01 1.70
N MET A 100 7.38 12.58 0.60
CA MET A 100 6.26 13.53 0.63
C MET A 100 5.02 12.93 1.30
N PHE A 101 4.67 11.69 0.97
CA PHE A 101 3.49 11.00 1.49
C PHE A 101 3.52 10.82 3.01
N PHE A 102 4.68 10.51 3.60
CA PHE A 102 4.80 10.30 5.06
C PHE A 102 4.97 11.62 5.84
N ASN A 103 5.60 12.62 5.22
CA ASN A 103 5.83 13.92 5.85
C ASN A 103 4.62 14.87 5.76
N GLU A 104 3.61 14.56 4.96
CA GLU A 104 2.37 15.36 4.89
C GLU A 104 1.55 15.23 6.19
N ASP A 105 1.07 16.35 6.71
CA ASP A 105 0.30 16.44 7.97
C ASP A 105 -1.21 16.27 7.78
#